data_AF-A0A966XIP3-F1
#
_entry.id   AF-A0A966XIP3-F1
#
_cell.length_a   1.000
_cell.length_b   1.000
_cell.length_c   1.000
_cell.angle_alpha   90.00
_cell.angle_beta   90.00
_cell.angle_gamma   90.00
#
_symmetry.space_group_name_H-M   'P 1'
#
loop_
_entity.id
_entity.type
_entity.pdbx_description
1 polymer ?
#
loop_
_entity_poly.entity_id
_entity_poly.type
_entity_poly.pdbx_seq_one_letter_code
_entity_poly.pdbx_strand_id
1 'polypeptide(L)'
;HQSASLLKTIPKELQCVVLAYSSSPFSKKYIQALAIIRAEHPPLLRKACFHEEIAQGLGLSNDSPRARPSIFNDDDEFALLTEYDEILLNILYDPRLRSGMSLNTAAPVLRQIINERYPPET
;
A
#
# COMPACT_ATOMS: atom_id res chain seq x y z
N HIS A 1 -10.98 -17.59 -10.53
CA HIS A 1 -10.45 -16.39 -9.84
C HIS A 1 -11.43 -15.23 -10.05
N GLN A 2 -12.08 -14.75 -8.99
CA GLN A 2 -13.13 -13.71 -9.03
C GLN A 2 -12.66 -12.37 -9.64
N SER A 3 -11.35 -12.08 -9.62
CA SER A 3 -10.77 -10.82 -10.11
C SER A 3 -10.75 -10.70 -11.64
N ALA A 4 -10.88 -11.79 -12.39
CA ALA A 4 -10.82 -11.78 -13.85
C ALA A 4 -12.08 -11.19 -14.52
N SER A 5 -13.24 -11.19 -13.83
CA SER A 5 -14.46 -10.58 -14.37
C SER A 5 -14.42 -9.05 -14.30
N LEU A 6 -13.78 -8.48 -13.27
CA LEU A 6 -13.51 -7.04 -13.16
C LEU A 6 -12.72 -6.51 -14.36
N LEU A 7 -11.77 -7.31 -14.86
CA LEU A 7 -10.98 -6.95 -16.05
C LEU A 7 -11.78 -6.99 -17.36
N LYS A 8 -12.86 -7.78 -17.41
CA LYS A 8 -13.73 -7.85 -18.59
C LYS A 8 -14.71 -6.69 -18.67
N THR A 9 -15.16 -6.22 -17.50
CA THR A 9 -16.06 -5.08 -17.39
C THR A 9 -15.70 -4.29 -16.13
N ILE A 10 -14.88 -3.26 -16.29
CA ILE A 10 -14.54 -2.35 -15.19
C ILE A 10 -15.73 -1.39 -15.01
N PRO A 11 -16.41 -1.39 -13.85
CA PRO A 11 -17.49 -0.44 -13.55
C PRO A 11 -17.05 1.01 -13.80
N LYS A 12 -17.98 1.87 -14.22
CA LYS A 12 -17.67 3.28 -14.47
C LYS A 12 -17.33 4.02 -13.17
N GLU A 13 -17.83 3.49 -12.06
CA GLU A 13 -17.69 4.03 -10.72
C GLU A 13 -16.29 3.79 -10.15
N LEU A 14 -15.53 2.82 -10.68
CA LEU A 14 -14.13 2.62 -10.32
C LEU A 14 -13.25 3.61 -11.08
N GLN A 15 -12.73 4.60 -10.34
CA GLN A 15 -11.82 5.61 -10.86
C GLN A 15 -10.39 5.07 -11.01
N CYS A 16 -9.86 4.43 -9.97
CA CYS A 16 -8.66 3.61 -9.99
C CYS A 16 -8.89 2.39 -9.07
N VAL A 17 -8.14 1.31 -9.31
CA VAL A 17 -8.18 0.11 -8.48
C VAL A 17 -6.91 -0.72 -8.60
N VAL A 18 -6.44 -1.30 -7.50
CA VAL A 18 -5.39 -2.31 -7.47
C VAL A 18 -5.94 -3.68 -7.09
N LEU A 19 -5.54 -4.69 -7.85
CA LEU A 19 -5.84 -6.09 -7.58
C LEU A 19 -4.57 -6.81 -7.18
N ALA A 20 -4.46 -7.16 -5.90
CA ALA A 20 -3.34 -7.97 -5.38
C ALA A 20 -3.69 -9.47 -5.37
N TYR A 21 -2.75 -10.30 -5.80
CA TYR A 21 -2.86 -11.75 -5.88
C TYR A 21 -1.84 -12.39 -4.95
N SER A 22 -2.27 -13.42 -4.22
CA SER A 22 -1.43 -14.22 -3.34
C SER A 22 -1.22 -15.64 -3.89
N SER A 23 -0.15 -16.30 -3.44
CA SER A 23 0.18 -17.68 -3.85
C SER A 23 -0.84 -18.72 -3.41
N SER A 24 -1.62 -18.43 -2.36
CA SER A 24 -2.74 -19.23 -1.89
C SER A 24 -3.73 -18.35 -1.12
N PRO A 25 -4.99 -18.77 -0.95
CA PRO A 25 -5.99 -18.00 -0.20
C PRO A 25 -5.59 -17.66 1.25
N PHE A 26 -4.69 -18.46 1.83
CA PHE A 26 -4.20 -18.28 3.20
C PHE A 26 -2.86 -17.54 3.28
N SER A 27 -2.19 -17.35 2.14
CA SER A 27 -0.89 -16.68 2.07
C SER A 27 -1.05 -15.18 2.24
N LYS A 28 -0.28 -14.60 3.17
CA LYS A 28 -0.14 -13.15 3.35
C LYS A 28 0.92 -12.54 2.43
N LYS A 29 1.41 -13.31 1.45
CA LYS A 29 2.42 -12.88 0.49
C LYS A 29 1.77 -12.56 -0.85
N TYR A 30 1.89 -11.30 -1.28
CA TYR A 30 1.56 -10.91 -2.63
C TYR A 30 2.60 -11.46 -3.60
N ILE A 31 2.13 -12.02 -4.72
CA ILE A 31 2.96 -12.52 -5.82
C ILE A 31 2.81 -11.69 -7.08
N GLN A 32 1.70 -10.96 -7.19
CA GLN A 32 1.39 -10.09 -8.31
C GLN A 32 0.43 -9.01 -7.85
N ALA A 33 0.54 -7.80 -8.40
CA ALA A 33 -0.45 -6.75 -8.29
C ALA A 33 -0.74 -6.18 -9.68
N LEU A 34 -1.98 -5.78 -9.92
CA LEU A 34 -2.42 -5.13 -11.15
C LEU A 34 -3.17 -3.85 -10.79
N ALA A 35 -2.52 -2.70 -11.02
CA ALA A 35 -3.14 -1.39 -10.90
C ALA A 35 -3.81 -0.99 -12.22
N ILE A 36 -5.05 -0.50 -12.13
CA ILE A 36 -5.84 -0.04 -13.27
C ILE A 36 -6.21 1.41 -13.02
N ILE A 37 -5.78 2.30 -13.91
CA ILE A 37 -5.98 3.74 -13.79
C ILE A 37 -6.55 4.25 -15.11
N ARG A 38 -7.68 4.96 -15.04
CA ARG A 38 -8.34 5.55 -16.20
C ARG A 38 -7.49 6.68 -16.79
N ALA A 39 -7.38 6.70 -18.12
CA ALA A 39 -6.57 7.68 -18.82
C ALA A 39 -7.24 9.07 -18.89
N GLU A 40 -8.57 9.08 -18.80
CA GLU A 40 -9.44 10.26 -18.88
C GLU A 40 -9.42 11.16 -17.63
N HIS A 41 -8.71 10.76 -16.57
CA HIS A 41 -8.62 11.55 -15.33
C HIS A 41 -7.87 12.87 -15.53
N PRO A 42 -8.27 13.95 -14.81
CA PRO A 42 -7.47 15.15 -14.70
C PRO A 42 -6.03 14.82 -14.25
N PRO A 43 -5.00 15.58 -14.70
CA PRO A 43 -3.61 15.24 -14.45
C PRO A 43 -3.26 14.98 -12.98
N LEU A 44 -3.80 15.79 -12.06
CA LEU A 44 -3.55 15.65 -10.62
C LEU A 44 -4.19 14.39 -10.04
N LEU A 45 -5.46 14.13 -10.34
CA LEU A 45 -6.16 12.92 -9.88
C LEU A 45 -5.50 11.66 -10.43
N ARG A 46 -5.12 11.68 -11.72
CA ARG A 46 -4.41 10.56 -12.32
C ARG A 46 -3.07 10.30 -11.62
N LYS A 47 -2.35 11.36 -11.25
CA LYS A 47 -1.11 11.25 -10.48
C LYS A 47 -1.37 10.68 -9.08
N ALA A 48 -2.42 11.13 -8.39
CA ALA A 48 -2.82 10.59 -7.09
C ALA A 48 -3.09 9.08 -7.17
N CYS A 49 -3.91 8.63 -8.12
CA CYS A 49 -4.14 7.21 -8.36
C CYS A 49 -2.85 6.42 -8.62
N PHE A 50 -1.86 6.98 -9.33
CA PHE A 50 -0.57 6.29 -9.50
C PHE A 50 0.15 6.09 -8.16
N HIS A 51 0.15 7.10 -7.31
CA HIS A 51 0.81 7.03 -6.01
C HIS A 51 0.10 6.01 -5.09
N GLU A 52 -1.23 6.05 -5.03
CA GLU A 52 -2.04 5.17 -4.21
C GLU A 52 -1.98 3.71 -4.68
N GLU A 53 -2.39 3.44 -5.92
CA GLU A 53 -2.58 2.06 -6.39
C GLU A 53 -1.28 1.28 -6.48
N ILE A 54 -0.18 1.96 -6.83
CA ILE A 54 1.14 1.33 -6.85
C ILE A 54 1.58 1.02 -5.43
N ALA A 55 1.44 1.95 -4.49
CA ALA A 55 1.89 1.75 -3.12
C ALA A 55 1.05 0.70 -2.36
N GLN A 56 -0.27 0.69 -2.56
CA GLN A 56 -1.14 -0.39 -2.06
C GLN A 56 -0.78 -1.74 -2.70
N GLY A 57 -0.46 -1.76 -4.00
CA GLY A 57 0.03 -2.95 -4.70
C GLY A 57 1.35 -3.52 -4.16
N LEU A 58 2.15 -2.68 -3.49
CA LEU A 58 3.37 -3.09 -2.78
C LEU A 58 3.09 -3.68 -1.39
N GLY A 59 1.85 -3.63 -0.90
CA GLY A 59 1.43 -4.34 0.32
C GLY A 59 0.98 -3.46 1.48
N LEU A 60 0.95 -2.14 1.32
CA LEU A 60 0.31 -1.21 2.27
C LEU A 60 -1.16 -1.00 1.92
N SER A 61 -1.93 -2.08 1.85
CA SER A 61 -3.34 -2.04 1.40
C SER A 61 -4.35 -1.72 2.51
N ASN A 62 -3.89 -1.31 3.69
CA ASN A 62 -4.73 -1.28 4.88
C ASN A 62 -4.80 0.13 5.43
N ASP A 63 -5.93 0.78 5.16
CA ASP A 63 -6.14 2.15 5.59
C ASP A 63 -6.34 2.21 7.10
N SER A 64 -5.74 3.22 7.72
CA SER A 64 -5.77 3.42 9.15
C SER A 64 -5.86 4.91 9.43
N PRO A 65 -6.89 5.38 10.17
CA PRO A 65 -7.02 6.80 10.52
C PRO A 65 -5.86 7.30 11.41
N ARG A 66 -5.02 6.38 11.92
CA ARG A 66 -3.79 6.69 12.68
C ARG A 66 -2.54 6.86 11.81
N ALA A 67 -2.60 6.54 10.51
CA ALA A 67 -1.49 6.70 9.60
C ALA A 67 -1.45 8.15 9.07
N ARG A 68 -1.25 9.14 9.95
CA ARG A 68 -1.15 10.55 9.55
C ARG A 68 0.28 11.06 9.77
N PRO A 69 0.84 11.84 8.83
CA PRO A 69 0.34 12.17 7.48
C PRO A 69 0.61 11.02 6.50
N SER A 70 -0.36 10.49 5.76
CA SER A 70 -0.10 9.46 4.74
C SER A 70 -1.29 9.29 3.82
N ILE A 71 -1.09 8.78 2.60
CA ILE A 71 -2.20 8.48 1.67
C ILE A 71 -3.05 7.26 2.09
N PHE A 72 -2.63 6.53 3.14
CA PHE A 72 -3.32 5.36 3.68
C PHE A 72 -4.20 5.70 4.90
N ASN A 73 -4.64 6.95 5.03
CA ASN A 73 -5.42 7.43 6.19
C ASN A 73 -6.95 7.51 5.97
N ASP A 74 -7.47 6.98 4.86
CA ASP A 74 -8.92 6.82 4.54
C ASP A 74 -9.74 8.12 4.50
N ASP A 75 -9.08 9.29 4.42
CA ASP A 75 -9.73 10.61 4.49
C ASP A 75 -9.43 11.54 3.30
N ASP A 76 -8.77 11.02 2.25
CA ASP A 76 -8.38 11.73 1.03
C ASP A 76 -7.63 13.05 1.25
N GLU A 77 -7.01 13.24 2.43
CA GLU A 77 -6.32 14.48 2.79
C GLU A 77 -5.04 14.70 1.96
N PHE A 78 -4.39 13.62 1.53
CA PHE A 78 -3.12 13.64 0.83
C PHE A 78 -3.27 13.09 -0.60
N ALA A 79 -3.05 13.95 -1.60
CA ALA A 79 -3.14 13.56 -3.01
C ALA A 79 -1.90 12.83 -3.54
N LEU A 80 -0.78 12.82 -2.81
CA LEU A 80 0.50 12.24 -3.23
C LEU A 80 1.21 11.59 -2.04
N LEU A 81 2.05 10.59 -2.33
CA LEU A 81 2.95 9.97 -1.34
C LEU A 81 3.63 11.04 -0.48
N THR A 82 3.53 10.84 0.82
CA THR A 82 4.20 11.61 1.85
C THR A 82 5.54 10.94 2.22
N GLU A 83 6.39 11.66 2.93
CA GLU A 83 7.62 11.08 3.50
C GLU A 83 7.31 9.91 4.44
N TYR A 84 6.21 9.98 5.18
CA TYR A 84 5.77 8.90 6.06
C TYR A 84 5.37 7.65 5.26
N ASP A 85 4.74 7.78 4.10
CA ASP A 85 4.45 6.65 3.22
C ASP A 85 5.72 5.95 2.73
N GLU A 86 6.73 6.73 2.36
CA GLU A 86 8.05 6.21 1.97
C GLU A 86 8.72 5.45 3.11
N ILE A 87 8.64 5.98 4.35
CA ILE A 87 9.12 5.30 5.55
C ILE A 87 8.40 3.96 5.75
N LEU A 88 7.07 3.94 5.65
CA LEU A 88 6.26 2.73 5.81
C LEU A 88 6.63 1.66 4.78
N LEU A 89 6.80 2.05 3.50
CA LEU A 89 7.23 1.14 2.45
C LEU A 89 8.65 0.61 2.71
N ASN A 90 9.58 1.48 3.08
CA ASN A 90 10.96 1.08 3.38
C ASN A 90 11.03 0.10 4.56
N ILE A 91 10.20 0.29 5.59
CA ILE A 91 10.10 -0.63 6.71
C ILE A 91 9.49 -1.96 6.25
N LEU A 92 8.38 -1.93 5.50
CA LEU A 92 7.70 -3.13 4.98
C LEU A 92 8.65 -4.07 4.22
N TYR A 93 9.59 -3.49 3.47
CA TYR A 93 10.58 -4.21 2.67
C TYR A 93 11.93 -4.44 3.36
N ASP A 94 12.07 -4.10 4.65
CA ASP A 94 13.27 -4.46 5.40
C ASP A 94 13.43 -6.00 5.43
N PRO A 95 14.62 -6.55 5.09
CA PRO A 95 14.82 -7.99 4.97
C PRO A 95 14.63 -8.78 6.27
N ARG A 96 14.58 -8.09 7.42
CA ARG A 96 14.27 -8.69 8.72
C ARG A 96 12.79 -9.00 8.88
N LEU A 97 11.91 -8.33 8.13
CA LEU A 97 10.48 -8.63 8.09
C LEU A 97 10.19 -9.72 7.06
N ARG A 98 9.24 -10.59 7.39
CA ARG A 98 8.74 -11.62 6.47
C ARG A 98 7.22 -11.63 6.46
N SER A 99 6.64 -11.83 5.28
CA SER A 99 5.19 -11.97 5.13
C SER A 99 4.66 -13.08 6.04
N GLY A 100 3.53 -12.81 6.72
CA GLY A 100 2.90 -13.75 7.63
C GLY A 100 3.41 -13.71 9.09
N MET A 101 4.38 -12.85 9.41
CA MET A 101 4.75 -12.59 10.81
C MET A 101 3.55 -12.10 11.62
N SER A 102 3.40 -12.62 12.84
CA SER A 102 2.45 -12.07 13.80
C SER A 102 2.89 -10.68 14.27
N LEU A 103 1.96 -9.85 14.72
CA LEU A 103 2.30 -8.53 15.28
C LEU A 103 3.28 -8.64 16.46
N ASN A 104 3.12 -9.65 17.33
CA ASN A 104 4.02 -9.88 18.47
C ASN A 104 5.45 -10.21 18.02
N THR A 105 5.60 -10.87 16.88
CA THR A 105 6.91 -11.19 16.28
C THR A 105 7.51 -9.99 15.56
N ALA A 106 6.69 -9.24 14.82
CA ALA A 106 7.14 -8.10 14.03
C ALA A 106 7.45 -6.87 14.89
N ALA A 107 6.66 -6.58 15.93
CA ALA A 107 6.79 -5.39 16.77
C ALA A 107 8.21 -5.12 17.31
N PRO A 108 8.95 -6.08 17.90
CA PRO A 108 10.32 -5.82 18.34
C PRO A 108 11.27 -5.53 17.18
N VAL A 109 11.10 -6.20 16.04
CA VAL A 109 11.91 -5.96 14.82
C VAL A 109 11.62 -4.58 14.24
N LEU A 110 10.35 -4.18 14.19
CA LEU A 110 9.92 -2.85 13.74
C LEU A 110 10.58 -1.73 14.56
N ARG A 111 10.59 -1.87 15.90
CA ARG A 111 11.26 -0.88 16.77
C ARG A 111 12.74 -0.77 16.48
N GLN A 112 13.41 -1.90 16.24
CA GLN A 112 14.83 -1.90 15.87
C GLN A 112 15.06 -1.18 14.53
N ILE A 113 14.27 -1.51 13.49
CA ILE A 113 14.37 -0.85 12.18
C ILE A 113 14.17 0.66 12.32
N ILE A 114 13.14 1.09 13.06
CA ILE A 114 12.80 2.50 13.26
C ILE A 114 13.95 3.21 13.97
N ASN A 115 14.47 2.67 15.08
CA ASN A 115 15.56 3.32 15.82
C ASN A 115 16.87 3.43 15.03
N GLU A 116 17.14 2.48 14.12
CA GLU A 116 18.35 2.47 13.30
C GLU A 116 18.26 3.42 12.09
N ARG A 117 17.09 3.48 11.44
CA ARG A 117 16.91 4.20 10.16
C ARG A 117 16.29 5.57 10.32
N TYR A 118 15.45 5.74 11.34
CA TYR A 118 14.66 6.96 11.59
C TYR A 118 14.76 7.32 13.08
N PRO A 119 15.98 7.58 13.59
CA PRO A 119 16.15 7.96 14.98
C PRO A 119 15.37 9.25 15.28
N PRO A 120 14.76 9.38 16.47
CA PRO A 120 14.10 10.62 16.85
C PRO A 120 15.10 11.78 16.82
N GLU A 121 14.69 12.92 16.27
CA GLU A 121 15.48 14.14 16.35
C GLU A 121 15.71 14.49 17.83
N THR A 122 16.96 14.74 18.18
CA THR A 122 17.41 15.09 19.54
C THR A 122 16.96 16.47 19.98
#